data_AF-U2Q5U2-F1
#
_entry.id   AF-U2Q5U2-F1
#
_cell.length_a   1.000
_cell.length_b   1.000
_cell.length_c   1.000
_cell.angle_alpha   90.00
_cell.angle_beta   90.00
_cell.angle_gamma   90.00
#
_symmetry.space_group_name_H-M   'P 1'
#
loop_
_entity.id
_entity.type
_entity.pdbx_description
1 polymer ?
#
loop_
_entity_poly.entity_id
_entity_poly.type
_entity_poly.pdbx_seq_one_letter_code
_entity_poly.pdbx_strand_id
1 'polypeptide(L)' 'MTYQIDFNNNTGYIEVKDGKVRMLEMSKEICPNSICSDTGWIDKIYQSIVCLPNNIIVTIEGVEEETIDAQSF' A
#
# COMPACT_ATOMS: atom_id res chain seq x y z
N MET A 1 -4.15 9.46 8.70
CA MET A 1 -3.46 8.60 9.69
C MET A 1 -2.21 8.05 9.04
N THR A 2 -1.12 7.94 9.78
CA THR A 2 0.15 7.43 9.25
C THR A 2 0.52 6.15 9.97
N TYR A 3 0.96 5.16 9.22
CA TYR A 3 1.41 3.86 9.71
C TYR A 3 2.89 3.69 9.42
N GLN A 4 3.62 3.15 10.39
CA GLN A 4 5.02 2.79 10.25
C GLN A 4 5.15 1.34 9.80
N ILE A 5 6.06 1.08 8.87
CA ILE A 5 6.48 -0.26 8.47
C ILE A 5 7.99 -0.39 8.62
N ASP A 6 8.46 -1.48 9.20
CA ASP A 6 9.89 -1.77 9.33
C ASP A 6 10.27 -2.90 8.37
N PHE A 7 11.35 -2.70 7.59
CA PHE A 7 11.82 -3.64 6.58
C PHE A 7 13.33 -3.48 6.39
N ASN A 8 14.10 -4.57 6.22
CA ASN A 8 15.55 -4.52 5.95
C ASN A 8 16.34 -3.53 6.83
N ASN A 9 16.07 -3.48 8.15
CA ASN A 9 16.65 -2.51 9.11
C ASN A 9 16.38 -1.04 8.80
N ASN A 10 15.38 -0.76 7.97
CA ASN A 10 14.89 0.56 7.60
C ASN A 10 13.43 0.71 8.00
N THR A 11 12.97 1.95 7.97
CA THR A 11 11.59 2.30 8.31
C THR A 11 10.96 3.10 7.17
N GLY A 12 9.75 2.72 6.78
CA GLY A 12 8.91 3.44 5.83
C GLY A 12 7.60 3.84 6.46
N TYR A 13 6.90 4.75 5.79
CA TYR A 13 5.64 5.30 6.29
C TYR A 13 4.58 5.28 5.20
N ILE A 14 3.38 4.85 5.57
CA ILE A 14 2.20 4.85 4.72
C ILE A 14 1.21 5.84 5.31
N GLU A 15 0.71 6.76 4.49
CA GLU A 15 -0.33 7.69 4.90
C GLU A 15 -1.67 7.26 4.30
N VAL A 16 -2.68 7.16 5.16
CA VAL A 16 -4.07 6.91 4.81
C VAL A 16 -4.89 8.16 5.12
N LYS A 17 -5.52 8.75 4.12
CA LYS A 17 -6.32 9.98 4.26
C LYS A 17 -7.48 9.96 3.28
N ASP A 18 -8.69 10.27 3.77
CA ASP A 18 -9.90 10.38 2.95
C ASP A 18 -10.18 9.14 2.07
N GLY A 19 -9.93 7.93 2.62
CA GLY A 19 -10.08 6.67 1.90
C GLY A 19 -8.99 6.38 0.87
N LYS A 20 -7.95 7.23 0.80
CA LYS A 20 -6.81 7.08 -0.09
C LYS A 20 -5.58 6.66 0.68
N VAL A 21 -4.67 5.98 -0.01
CA VAL A 21 -3.41 5.48 0.55
C VAL A 21 -2.26 6.03 -0.29
N ARG A 22 -1.17 6.47 0.35
CA ARG A 22 0.10 6.76 -0.32
C ARG A 22 1.28 6.30 0.52
N MET A 23 2.40 6.01 -0.15
CA MET A 23 3.67 5.80 0.52
C MET A 23 4.42 7.13 0.62
N LEU A 24 4.92 7.47 1.81
CA LEU A 24 5.75 8.66 1.98
C LEU A 24 7.15 8.42 1.42
N GLU A 25 7.80 9.52 1.02
CA GLU A 25 9.15 9.46 0.47
C GLU A 25 10.15 8.92 1.50
N MET A 26 11.05 8.07 1.02
CA MET A 26 12.13 7.47 1.80
C MET A 26 13.48 8.05 1.35
N SER A 27 14.52 7.86 2.15
CA SER A 27 15.89 8.23 1.74
C SER A 27 16.26 7.56 0.42
N LYS A 28 17.02 8.26 -0.43
CA LYS A 28 17.53 7.74 -1.71
C LYS A 28 18.49 6.57 -1.54
N GLU A 29 19.08 6.38 -0.36
CA GLU A 29 19.87 5.19 -0.04
C GLU A 29 18.99 3.93 0.08
N ILE A 30 17.75 4.09 0.55
CA ILE A 30 16.78 3.01 0.78
C ILE A 30 15.90 2.80 -0.46
N CYS A 31 15.51 3.90 -1.12
CA CYS A 31 14.65 3.88 -2.30
C CYS A 31 15.22 4.86 -3.36
N PRO A 32 16.23 4.45 -4.13
CA PRO A 32 16.92 5.35 -5.06
C PRO A 32 15.98 5.93 -6.13
N ASN A 33 15.01 5.13 -6.55
CA ASN A 33 14.12 5.51 -7.63
C ASN A 33 12.89 6.31 -7.17
N SER A 34 12.58 6.39 -5.86
CA SER A 34 11.36 7.00 -5.30
C SER A 34 10.03 6.62 -5.98
N ILE A 35 9.99 5.57 -6.82
CA ILE A 35 8.82 5.19 -7.62
C ILE A 35 7.59 5.01 -6.74
N CYS A 36 7.73 4.38 -5.57
CA CYS A 36 6.63 4.15 -4.65
C CYS A 36 6.00 5.44 -4.09
N SER A 37 6.81 6.46 -3.79
CA SER A 37 6.29 7.76 -3.34
C SER A 37 5.77 8.61 -4.50
N ASP A 38 6.39 8.48 -5.68
CA ASP A 38 6.00 9.17 -6.91
C ASP A 38 4.65 8.68 -7.46
N THR A 39 4.28 7.42 -7.19
CA THR A 39 2.92 6.90 -7.47
C THR A 39 1.84 7.79 -6.86
N GLY A 40 2.11 8.42 -5.71
CA GLY A 40 1.17 9.30 -5.04
C GLY A 40 0.00 8.55 -4.39
N TRP A 41 -1.18 9.16 -4.44
CA TRP A 41 -2.38 8.63 -3.82
C TRP A 41 -3.08 7.59 -4.71
N ILE A 42 -3.34 6.41 -4.14
CA ILE A 42 -4.20 5.39 -4.71
C ILE A 42 -5.51 5.30 -3.92
N ASP A 43 -6.62 5.00 -4.61
CA ASP A 43 -7.95 4.90 -4.00
C ASP A 43 -8.83 3.79 -4.62
N LYS A 44 -8.27 2.96 -5.50
CA LYS A 44 -8.97 1.85 -6.17
C LYS A 44 -8.31 0.51 -5.88
N ILE A 45 -9.12 -0.55 -5.85
CA ILE A 45 -8.68 -1.92 -5.59
C ILE A 45 -7.68 -2.49 -6.62
N TYR A 46 -7.72 -1.97 -7.85
CA TYR A 46 -6.82 -2.38 -8.93
C TYR A 46 -5.53 -1.57 -8.97
N GLN A 47 -5.38 -0.57 -8.10
CA GLN A 47 -4.16 0.22 -7.98
C GLN A 47 -3.24 -0.39 -6.92
N SER A 48 -1.94 -0.25 -7.15
CA SER A 48 -0.91 -0.69 -6.22
C SER A 48 0.25 0.29 -6.16
N ILE A 49 0.91 0.33 -5.01
CA ILE A 49 2.20 1.00 -4.83
C ILE A 49 3.25 -0.09 -4.69
N VAL A 50 4.29 -0.04 -5.53
CA VAL A 50 5.33 -1.06 -5.60
C VAL A 50 6.69 -0.43 -5.32
N CYS A 51 7.40 -0.94 -4.31
CA CYS A 51 8.78 -0.60 -4.02
C CYS A 51 9.68 -1.79 -4.31
N LEU A 52 10.17 -1.89 -5.55
CA LEU A 52 11.01 -3.01 -6.00
C LEU A 52 12.28 -3.21 -5.15
N PRO A 53 13.07 -2.18 -4.81
CA PRO A 53 14.30 -2.38 -4.04
C PRO A 53 14.06 -2.97 -2.64
N ASN A 54 12.89 -2.69 -2.07
CA ASN A 54 12.52 -3.09 -0.71
C ASN A 54 11.53 -4.26 -0.67
N ASN A 55 11.12 -4.79 -1.83
CA ASN A 55 10.10 -5.83 -1.97
C ASN A 55 8.79 -5.52 -1.23
N ILE A 56 8.34 -4.26 -1.27
CA ILE A 56 7.09 -3.82 -0.64
C ILE A 56 6.02 -3.66 -1.72
N ILE A 57 4.82 -4.18 -1.45
CA ILE A 57 3.63 -3.99 -2.27
C ILE A 57 2.52 -3.51 -1.34
N VAL A 58 1.89 -2.39 -1.69
CA VAL A 58 0.69 -1.87 -1.02
C VAL A 58 -0.47 -1.97 -1.99
N THR A 59 -1.51 -2.69 -1.60
CA THR A 59 -2.76 -2.87 -2.37
C THR A 59 -3.94 -2.43 -1.53
N ILE A 60 -5.01 -2.02 -2.21
CA ILE A 60 -6.31 -1.79 -1.57
C ILE A 60 -7.13 -3.06 -1.83
N GLU A 61 -7.47 -3.80 -0.78
CA GLU A 61 -8.37 -4.94 -0.90
C GLU A 61 -9.80 -4.47 -0.68
N GLY A 62 -10.70 -4.87 -1.60
CA GLY A 62 -12.13 -4.73 -1.39
C GLY A 62 -12.59 -5.81 -0.42
N VAL A 63 -13.50 -5.46 0.50
CA VAL A 63 -14.27 -6.47 1.21
C VAL A 63 -15.30 -6.99 0.21
N GLU A 64 -15.10 -8.19 -0.32
CA GLU A 64 -16.23 -8.95 -0.83
C GLU A 64 -17.10 -9.22 0.41
N GLU A 65 -18.26 -8.57 0.51
CA GLU A 65 -19.31 -9.10 1.37
C GLU A 65 -19.63 -10.49 0.81
N GLU A 66 -19.13 -11.54 1.45
CA GLU A 66 -19.58 -12.91 1.21
C GLU A 66 -21.09 -12.94 1.53
N THR A 67 -21.92 -12.66 0.52
CA THR A 67 -23.30 -13.10 0.54
C THR A 67 -23.24 -14.61 0.43
N ILE A 68 -23.17 -15.28 1.59
CA ILE A 68 -23.35 -16.73 1.71
C ILE A 68 -24.78 -17.02 1.29
N ASP A 69 -25.02 -17.18 -0.02
CA ASP A 69 -26.22 -17.82 -0.53
C ASP A 69 -26.12 -19.29 -0.15
N ALA A 70 -26.61 -19.62 1.06
CA ALA A 70 -26.80 -20.98 1.51
C ALA A 70 -27.87 -21.66 0.65
N GLN A 71 -27.47 -22.20 -0.51
CA GLN A 71 -28.34 -23.07 -1.29
C GLN A 71 -28.39 -24.43 -0.59
N SER A 72 -29.43 -24.62 0.24
CA SER A 72 -29.78 -25.92 0.80
C SER A 72 -30.34 -26.80 -0.33
N PHE A 73 -29.78 -27.99 -0.52
CA PHE A 73 -30.39 -29.11 -1.23
C PHE A 73 -30.60 -30.27 -0.26
#